data_AF-A0A7S4IB18-F1
#
_entry.id   AF-A0A7S4IB18-F1
#
_cell.length_a   1.000
_cell.length_b   1.000
_cell.length_c   1.000
_cell.angle_alpha   90.00
_cell.angle_beta   90.00
_cell.angle_gamma   90.00
#
_symmetry.space_group_name_H-M   'P 1'
#
loop_
_entity.id
_entity.type
_entity.pdbx_description
1 polymer ?
#
loop_
_entity_poly.entity_id
_entity_poly.type
_entity_poly.pdbx_seq_one_letter_code
_entity_poly.pdbx_strand_id
1 'polypeptide(L)'
;IVHARMADEVWIVPCGVRPDKPSLKTPYLHRLLMCHLAVNTSFGAAFPIRVCDIEMMEEKALATYHLLKRLKREYPQKLFKFCIGADLIDSIKQWDAPGVEDAGVKLWNEGDFLVMERPGFTLPASLPSNFTLLKPVQGTTIVTQEVSSSEIRKRIKTPNFGDTERGELEAGNFAMVDGLLTPAVLAHVIRYKLYQPEA
;
A
#
# COMPACT_ATOMS: atom_id res chain seq x y z
N ILE A 1 4.18 -13.66 -1.46
CA ILE A 1 5.39 -13.38 -0.64
C ILE A 1 5.65 -14.51 0.36
N VAL A 2 4.82 -14.67 1.40
CA VAL A 2 4.98 -15.73 2.43
C VAL A 2 5.01 -17.13 1.81
N HIS A 3 4.01 -17.49 0.99
CA HIS A 3 3.97 -18.79 0.32
C HIS A 3 5.16 -19.04 -0.63
N ALA A 4 5.71 -17.97 -1.21
CA ALA A 4 6.90 -18.04 -2.06
C ALA A 4 8.21 -18.11 -1.26
N ARG A 5 8.14 -18.18 0.08
CA ARG A 5 9.27 -18.21 1.00
C ARG A 5 10.26 -17.06 0.81
N MET A 6 9.73 -15.89 0.42
CA MET A 6 10.53 -14.68 0.23
C MET A 6 10.72 -13.88 1.53
N ALA A 7 9.84 -14.12 2.51
CA ALA A 7 9.88 -13.54 3.85
C ALA A 7 9.04 -14.40 4.81
N ASP A 8 9.42 -14.41 6.09
CA ASP A 8 8.67 -15.08 7.17
C ASP A 8 7.40 -14.32 7.56
N GLU A 9 7.43 -12.99 7.46
CA GLU A 9 6.32 -12.08 7.76
C GLU A 9 6.18 -11.00 6.67
N VAL A 10 4.96 -10.47 6.49
CA VAL A 10 4.70 -9.28 5.65
C VAL A 10 4.15 -8.16 6.51
N TRP A 11 4.80 -7.02 6.47
CA TRP A 11 4.41 -5.84 7.24
C TRP A 11 3.81 -4.79 6.32
N ILE A 12 2.54 -4.48 6.54
CA ILE A 12 1.81 -3.40 5.86
C ILE A 12 2.02 -2.13 6.69
N VAL A 13 2.77 -1.18 6.14
CA VAL A 13 3.01 0.13 6.74
C VAL A 13 2.17 1.16 5.97
N PRO A 14 0.99 1.58 6.47
CA PRO A 14 0.31 2.73 5.91
C PRO A 14 1.21 3.96 6.14
N CYS A 15 1.54 4.69 5.08
CA CYS A 15 2.32 5.92 5.19
C CYS A 15 1.57 6.99 5.99
N GLY A 16 2.29 7.88 6.66
CA GLY A 16 1.76 9.04 7.38
C GLY A 16 1.09 10.06 6.46
N VAL A 17 0.96 11.30 6.92
CA VAL A 17 0.44 12.39 6.07
C VAL A 17 1.42 12.65 4.92
N ARG A 18 0.92 12.78 3.69
CA ARG A 18 1.73 12.97 2.48
C ARG A 18 1.45 14.35 1.85
N PRO A 19 2.11 15.43 2.29
CA PRO A 19 1.92 16.77 1.72
C PRO A 19 2.24 16.84 0.22
N ASP A 20 3.15 15.99 -0.23
CA ASP A 20 3.52 15.79 -1.64
C ASP A 20 2.41 15.10 -2.47
N LYS A 21 1.41 14.50 -1.81
CA LYS A 21 0.28 13.83 -2.44
C LYS A 21 -1.04 14.44 -1.95
N PRO A 22 -1.41 15.65 -2.42
CA PRO A 22 -2.60 16.38 -1.95
C PRO A 22 -3.93 15.65 -2.20
N SER A 23 -3.95 14.67 -3.10
CA SER A 23 -5.10 13.81 -3.32
C SER A 23 -5.36 12.80 -2.19
N LEU A 24 -4.38 12.54 -1.31
CA LEU A 24 -4.52 11.68 -0.13
C LEU A 24 -5.15 12.47 1.02
N LYS A 25 -6.46 12.72 0.91
CA LYS A 25 -7.23 13.46 1.92
C LYS A 25 -7.66 12.63 3.12
N THR A 26 -7.66 11.29 3.00
CA THR A 26 -8.16 10.41 4.05
C THR A 26 -7.23 10.42 5.27
N PRO A 27 -7.75 10.72 6.48
CA PRO A 27 -6.95 10.74 7.69
C PRO A 27 -6.19 9.44 7.91
N TYR A 28 -4.98 9.54 8.48
CA TYR A 28 -4.11 8.40 8.74
C TYR A 28 -4.82 7.26 9.48
N LEU A 29 -5.55 7.60 10.55
CA LEU A 29 -6.24 6.61 11.39
C LEU A 29 -7.24 5.77 10.59
N HIS A 30 -8.02 6.36 9.67
CA HIS A 30 -8.93 5.56 8.84
C HIS A 30 -8.15 4.59 7.94
N ARG A 31 -7.01 5.00 7.40
CA ARG A 31 -6.17 4.13 6.54
C ARG A 31 -5.54 3.00 7.34
N LEU A 32 -5.04 3.29 8.54
CA LEU A 32 -4.53 2.29 9.47
C LEU A 32 -5.62 1.27 9.85
N LEU A 33 -6.81 1.75 10.22
CA LEU A 33 -7.95 0.88 10.54
C LEU A 33 -8.38 0.03 9.34
N MET A 34 -8.43 0.59 8.13
CA MET A 34 -8.72 -0.18 6.92
C MET A 34 -7.66 -1.26 6.65
N CYS A 35 -6.38 -0.99 6.88
CA CYS A 35 -5.34 -2.03 6.80
C CYS A 35 -5.59 -3.15 7.81
N HIS A 36 -5.90 -2.83 9.07
CA HIS A 36 -6.22 -3.83 10.09
C HIS A 36 -7.46 -4.66 9.73
N LEU A 37 -8.52 -4.02 9.27
CA LEU A 37 -9.74 -4.71 8.81
C LEU A 37 -9.41 -5.65 7.65
N ALA A 38 -8.69 -5.18 6.63
CA ALA A 38 -8.30 -6.00 5.49
C ALA A 38 -7.54 -7.25 5.91
N VAL A 39 -6.56 -7.13 6.83
CA VAL A 39 -5.77 -8.27 7.30
C VAL A 39 -6.60 -9.20 8.16
N ASN A 40 -7.26 -8.68 9.19
CA ASN A 40 -7.95 -9.48 10.20
C ASN A 40 -9.20 -10.20 9.67
N THR A 41 -9.79 -9.74 8.56
CA THR A 41 -10.94 -10.41 7.95
C THR A 41 -10.61 -11.26 6.72
N SER A 42 -9.37 -11.20 6.22
CA SER A 42 -8.95 -11.99 5.05
C SER A 42 -8.08 -13.17 5.41
N PHE A 43 -7.38 -13.11 6.54
CA PHE A 43 -6.41 -14.12 6.94
C PHE A 43 -6.71 -14.67 8.33
N GLY A 44 -6.43 -15.96 8.54
CA GLY A 44 -6.50 -16.56 9.88
C GLY A 44 -5.42 -16.00 10.80
N ALA A 45 -5.65 -16.06 12.11
CA ALA A 45 -4.78 -15.46 13.13
C ALA A 45 -3.32 -15.95 13.11
N ALA A 46 -3.05 -17.15 12.59
CA ALA A 46 -1.71 -17.71 12.47
C ALA A 46 -0.98 -17.27 11.18
N PHE A 47 -1.64 -16.59 10.26
CA PHE A 47 -1.03 -16.16 9.01
C PHE A 47 -0.16 -14.90 9.24
N PRO A 48 1.11 -14.88 8.81
CA PRO A 48 2.09 -13.90 9.29
C PRO A 48 2.04 -12.57 8.52
N ILE A 49 0.88 -11.91 8.54
CA ILE A 49 0.72 -10.55 8.02
C ILE A 49 0.45 -9.61 9.20
N ARG A 50 1.20 -8.51 9.27
CA ARG A 50 1.09 -7.50 10.31
C ARG A 50 0.80 -6.15 9.72
N VAL A 51 0.01 -5.35 10.41
CA VAL A 51 -0.12 -3.92 10.14
C VAL A 51 0.77 -3.19 11.16
N CYS A 52 1.58 -2.27 10.66
CA CYS A 52 2.60 -1.57 11.44
C CYS A 52 2.28 -0.07 11.47
N ASP A 53 2.01 0.44 12.65
CA ASP A 53 1.63 1.83 12.95
C ASP A 53 2.83 2.72 13.26
N ILE A 54 4.03 2.35 12.78
CA ILE A 54 5.29 3.04 13.09
C ILE A 54 5.24 4.54 12.76
N GLU A 55 4.46 4.94 11.75
CA GLU A 55 4.28 6.34 11.34
C GLU A 55 3.10 7.05 12.02
N MET A 56 2.41 6.42 12.98
CA MET A 56 1.20 6.98 13.61
C MET A 56 1.44 8.29 14.35
N MET A 57 2.58 8.39 15.03
CA MET A 57 2.96 9.58 15.80
C MET A 57 3.76 10.59 14.96
N GLU A 58 3.97 10.31 13.68
CA GLU A 58 4.72 11.19 12.79
C GLU A 58 3.80 12.26 12.19
N GLU A 59 4.26 13.52 12.19
CA GLU A 59 3.51 14.62 11.59
C GLU A 59 3.33 14.43 10.07
N LYS A 60 4.31 13.80 9.43
CA LYS A 60 4.37 13.53 7.99
C LYS A 60 4.93 12.12 7.77
N ALA A 61 4.60 11.55 6.62
CA ALA A 61 5.13 10.24 6.25
C ALA A 61 6.65 10.25 6.26
N LEU A 62 7.24 9.17 6.75
CA LEU A 62 8.68 9.01 6.71
C LEU A 62 9.11 8.80 5.26
N ALA A 63 10.20 9.47 4.86
CA ALA A 63 10.92 9.07 3.66
C ALA A 63 11.35 7.60 3.80
N THR A 64 11.27 6.81 2.73
CA THR A 64 11.56 5.36 2.79
C THR A 64 12.92 5.06 3.41
N TYR A 65 13.94 5.90 3.14
CA TYR A 65 15.25 5.79 3.77
C TYR A 65 15.16 5.83 5.31
N HIS A 66 14.46 6.83 5.87
CA HIS A 66 14.26 6.98 7.31
C HIS A 66 13.40 5.87 7.89
N LEU A 67 12.36 5.45 7.19
CA LEU A 67 11.49 4.33 7.60
C LEU A 67 12.30 3.04 7.77
N LEU A 68 13.12 2.66 6.78
CA LEU A 68 13.92 1.43 6.85
C LEU A 68 15.01 1.50 7.92
N LYS A 69 15.66 2.66 8.12
CA LYS A 69 16.59 2.87 9.23
C LYS A 69 15.89 2.75 10.59
N ARG A 70 14.68 3.29 10.72
CA ARG A 70 13.87 3.20 11.94
C ARG A 70 13.46 1.75 12.24
N LEU A 71 12.98 1.00 11.24
CA LEU A 71 12.66 -0.42 11.38
C LEU A 71 13.87 -1.25 11.81
N LYS A 72 15.05 -1.01 11.22
CA LYS A 72 16.30 -1.68 11.62
C LYS A 72 16.70 -1.36 13.07
N ARG A 73 16.47 -0.13 13.53
CA ARG A 73 16.76 0.29 14.91
C ARG A 73 15.80 -0.34 15.92
N GLU A 74 14.49 -0.35 15.63
CA GLU A 74 13.46 -0.86 16.54
C GLU A 74 13.38 -2.39 16.56
N TYR A 75 13.78 -3.04 15.47
CA TYR A 75 13.78 -4.50 15.34
C TYR A 75 15.13 -5.02 14.80
N PRO A 76 16.23 -4.86 15.57
CA PRO A 76 17.60 -5.20 15.12
C PRO A 76 17.80 -6.70 14.81
N GLN A 77 16.92 -7.56 15.32
CA GLN A 77 16.89 -8.99 15.08
C GLN A 77 16.14 -9.39 13.80
N LYS A 78 15.58 -8.42 13.05
CA LYS A 78 14.85 -8.66 11.80
C LYS A 78 15.62 -8.11 10.61
N LEU A 79 15.50 -8.82 9.49
CA LEU A 79 15.96 -8.38 8.18
C LEU A 79 14.75 -7.90 7.39
N PHE A 80 14.78 -6.65 6.93
CA PHE A 80 13.68 -6.06 6.17
C PHE A 80 14.03 -5.97 4.69
N LYS A 81 13.11 -6.46 3.85
CA LYS A 81 13.10 -6.18 2.41
C LYS A 81 11.97 -5.22 2.11
N PHE A 82 12.26 -4.13 1.41
CA PHE A 82 11.24 -3.19 0.95
C PHE A 82 10.55 -3.74 -0.29
N CYS A 83 9.25 -4.04 -0.17
CA CYS A 83 8.46 -4.58 -1.26
C CYS A 83 7.96 -3.45 -2.17
N ILE A 84 8.31 -3.51 -3.46
CA ILE A 84 7.98 -2.49 -4.44
C ILE A 84 7.43 -3.11 -5.73
N GLY A 85 6.63 -2.33 -6.46
CA GLY A 85 6.29 -2.65 -7.84
C GLY A 85 7.44 -2.32 -8.80
N ALA A 86 7.52 -3.05 -9.91
CA ALA A 86 8.50 -2.84 -10.97
C ALA A 86 8.50 -1.40 -11.52
N ASP A 87 7.34 -0.74 -11.49
CA ASP A 87 7.14 0.64 -11.94
C ASP A 87 7.92 1.69 -11.13
N LEU A 88 8.38 1.34 -9.92
CA LEU A 88 9.07 2.29 -9.04
C LEU A 88 10.60 2.22 -9.15
N ILE A 89 11.16 1.16 -9.74
CA ILE A 89 12.60 0.86 -9.72
C ILE A 89 13.41 2.06 -10.22
N ASP A 90 13.08 2.57 -11.41
CA ASP A 90 13.86 3.62 -12.06
C ASP A 90 13.85 4.96 -11.31
N SER A 91 12.89 5.14 -10.39
CA SER A 91 12.71 6.37 -9.61
C SER A 91 13.41 6.36 -8.24
N ILE A 92 13.89 5.21 -7.76
CA ILE A 92 14.38 5.07 -6.37
C ILE A 92 15.56 6.01 -6.09
N LYS A 93 16.47 6.17 -7.06
CA LYS A 93 17.67 7.01 -6.88
C LYS A 93 17.34 8.48 -6.70
N GLN A 94 16.17 8.91 -7.14
CA GLN A 94 15.64 10.27 -7.05
C GLN A 94 14.76 10.46 -5.80
N TRP A 95 14.62 9.45 -4.93
CA TRP A 95 13.85 9.59 -3.71
C TRP A 95 14.62 10.37 -2.65
N ASP A 96 14.04 11.49 -2.23
CA ASP A 96 14.64 12.35 -1.22
C ASP A 96 14.36 11.87 0.22
N ALA A 97 15.24 12.25 1.15
CA ALA A 97 14.99 12.14 2.58
C ALA A 97 15.52 13.38 3.32
N PRO A 98 14.72 14.04 4.17
CA PRO A 98 15.15 15.24 4.89
C PRO A 98 16.45 15.01 5.67
N GLY A 99 17.43 15.91 5.48
CA GLY A 99 18.73 15.84 6.17
C GLY A 99 19.69 14.77 5.65
N VAL A 100 19.40 14.11 4.53
CA VAL A 100 20.24 13.07 3.95
C VAL A 100 20.51 13.39 2.48
N GLU A 101 21.73 13.82 2.19
CA GLU A 101 22.22 13.98 0.81
C GLU A 101 22.23 12.62 0.09
N ASP A 102 21.77 12.62 -1.16
CA ASP A 102 21.65 11.45 -2.04
C ASP A 102 20.94 10.25 -1.40
N ALA A 103 19.89 10.53 -0.63
CA ALA A 103 19.14 9.51 0.11
C ALA A 103 18.69 8.34 -0.76
N GLY A 104 18.19 8.62 -1.97
CA GLY A 104 17.76 7.62 -2.94
C GLY A 104 18.91 6.72 -3.44
N VAL A 105 20.10 7.29 -3.65
CA VAL A 105 21.31 6.52 -4.03
C VAL A 105 21.77 5.65 -2.86
N LYS A 106 21.77 6.18 -1.63
CA LYS A 106 22.06 5.38 -0.43
C LYS A 106 21.04 4.26 -0.25
N LEU A 107 19.75 4.56 -0.41
CA LEU A 107 18.67 3.58 -0.36
C LEU A 107 18.85 2.49 -1.42
N TRP A 108 19.18 2.86 -2.65
CA TRP A 108 19.47 1.93 -3.75
C TRP A 108 20.64 0.98 -3.44
N ASN A 109 21.70 1.47 -2.80
CA ASN A 109 22.90 0.68 -2.52
C ASN A 109 22.81 -0.15 -1.23
N GLU A 110 22.11 0.37 -0.20
CA GLU A 110 22.10 -0.23 1.16
C GLU A 110 20.82 -1.02 1.47
N GLY A 111 19.72 -0.76 0.76
CA GLY A 111 18.43 -1.41 1.00
C GLY A 111 18.34 -2.79 0.36
N ASP A 112 17.58 -3.69 0.97
CA ASP A 112 17.16 -4.93 0.32
C ASP A 112 15.75 -4.75 -0.26
N PHE A 113 15.54 -5.16 -1.52
CA PHE A 113 14.28 -4.96 -2.23
C PHE A 113 13.66 -6.29 -2.66
N LEU A 114 12.34 -6.38 -2.50
CA LEU A 114 11.52 -7.42 -3.12
C LEU A 114 10.68 -6.77 -4.22
N VAL A 115 10.94 -7.13 -5.47
CA VAL A 115 10.29 -6.55 -6.65
C VAL A 115 9.10 -7.40 -7.06
N MET A 116 7.95 -6.78 -7.27
CA MET A 116 6.77 -7.41 -7.86
C MET A 116 6.57 -6.92 -9.29
N GLU A 117 6.29 -7.83 -10.22
CA GLU A 117 5.89 -7.47 -11.57
C GLU A 117 4.55 -6.73 -11.55
N ARG A 118 4.40 -5.79 -12.48
CA ARG A 118 3.17 -5.03 -12.67
C ARG A 118 2.80 -5.05 -14.16
N PRO A 119 1.58 -5.46 -14.53
CA PRO A 119 1.13 -5.40 -15.91
C PRO A 119 1.35 -3.99 -16.50
N GLY A 120 1.91 -3.92 -17.72
CA GLY A 120 2.22 -2.67 -18.41
C GLY A 120 3.58 -2.04 -18.10
N PHE A 121 4.40 -2.63 -17.23
CA PHE A 121 5.74 -2.14 -16.91
C PHE A 121 6.81 -3.18 -17.24
N THR A 122 7.89 -2.74 -17.91
CA THR A 122 9.02 -3.60 -18.25
C THR A 122 10.04 -3.62 -17.13
N LEU A 123 10.50 -4.80 -16.75
CA LEU A 123 11.65 -4.93 -15.86
C LEU A 123 12.94 -4.53 -16.59
N PRO A 124 13.93 -3.93 -15.89
CA PRO A 124 15.26 -3.75 -16.43
C PRO A 124 15.90 -5.08 -16.86
N ALA A 125 16.80 -5.05 -17.84
CA ALA A 125 17.50 -6.23 -18.34
C ALA A 125 18.28 -6.99 -17.25
N SER A 126 18.76 -6.28 -16.24
CA SER A 126 19.38 -6.87 -15.06
C SER A 126 19.00 -6.07 -13.81
N LEU A 127 18.67 -6.79 -12.74
CA LEU A 127 18.44 -6.20 -11.43
C LEU A 127 19.74 -6.27 -10.61
N PRO A 128 20.04 -5.29 -9.76
CA PRO A 128 21.16 -5.38 -8.81
C PRO A 128 20.98 -6.56 -7.84
N SER A 129 22.07 -7.00 -7.20
CA SER A 129 22.06 -8.19 -6.32
C SER A 129 21.16 -8.04 -5.09
N ASN A 130 20.94 -6.82 -4.61
CA ASN A 130 20.03 -6.49 -3.50
C ASN A 130 18.56 -6.36 -3.94
N PHE A 131 18.24 -6.61 -5.21
CA PHE A 131 16.87 -6.62 -5.74
C PHE A 131 16.47 -8.04 -6.11
N THR A 132 15.51 -8.59 -5.37
CA THR A 132 15.00 -9.94 -5.65
C THR A 132 13.64 -9.87 -6.32
N LEU A 133 13.50 -10.44 -7.52
CA LEU A 133 12.21 -10.55 -8.20
C LEU A 133 11.35 -11.62 -7.53
N LEU A 134 10.11 -11.27 -7.15
CA LEU A 134 9.11 -12.22 -6.68
C LEU A 134 8.65 -13.08 -7.84
N LYS A 135 8.96 -14.37 -7.79
CA LYS A 135 8.51 -15.36 -8.77
C LYS A 135 7.38 -16.22 -8.19
N PRO A 136 6.49 -16.74 -9.04
CA PRO A 136 5.52 -17.74 -8.61
C PRO A 136 6.22 -18.98 -8.05
N VAL A 137 5.58 -19.64 -7.09
CA VAL A 137 6.00 -20.99 -6.67
C VAL A 137 5.78 -21.95 -7.83
N GLN A 138 6.64 -22.96 -7.98
CA GLN A 138 6.52 -23.94 -9.05
C GLN A 138 5.10 -24.52 -9.13
N GLY A 139 4.50 -24.48 -10.32
CA GLY A 139 3.12 -24.94 -10.57
C GLY A 139 2.03 -23.96 -10.14
N THR A 140 2.38 -22.73 -9.74
CA THR A 140 1.42 -21.67 -9.38
C THR A 140 1.59 -20.44 -10.27
N THR A 141 0.60 -19.55 -10.25
CA THR A 141 0.68 -18.21 -10.85
C THR A 141 0.48 -17.16 -9.76
N ILE A 142 1.17 -16.02 -9.89
CA ILE A 142 0.90 -14.88 -9.02
C ILE A 142 -0.42 -14.27 -9.47
N VAL A 143 -1.42 -14.28 -8.58
CA VAL A 143 -2.67 -13.58 -8.82
C VAL A 143 -2.45 -12.09 -8.58
N THR A 144 -2.71 -11.29 -9.60
CA THR A 144 -2.73 -9.83 -9.51
C THR A 144 -4.10 -9.32 -9.92
N GLN A 145 -4.48 -8.14 -9.42
CA GLN A 145 -5.70 -7.46 -9.81
C GLN A 145 -5.36 -6.10 -10.37
N GLU A 146 -5.95 -5.74 -11.51
CA GLU A 146 -5.80 -4.42 -12.11
C GLU A 146 -6.81 -3.44 -11.48
N VAL A 147 -6.57 -3.10 -10.21
CA VAL A 147 -7.41 -2.18 -9.44
C VAL A 147 -6.54 -1.10 -8.83
N SER A 148 -6.96 0.16 -8.95
CA SER A 148 -6.28 1.29 -8.31
C SER A 148 -7.18 1.98 -7.29
N SER A 149 -6.59 2.54 -6.24
CA SER A 149 -7.36 3.32 -5.26
C SER A 149 -8.02 4.56 -5.89
N SER A 150 -7.43 5.12 -6.95
CA SER A 150 -8.04 6.24 -7.69
C SER A 150 -9.31 5.83 -8.40
N GLU A 151 -9.31 4.64 -9.02
CA GLU A 151 -10.50 4.07 -9.66
C GLU A 151 -11.60 3.77 -8.63
N ILE A 152 -11.26 3.13 -7.51
CA ILE A 152 -12.21 2.87 -6.40
C ILE A 152 -12.87 4.18 -5.94
N ARG A 153 -12.06 5.22 -5.66
CA ARG A 153 -12.60 6.52 -5.23
C ARG A 153 -13.46 7.18 -6.30
N LYS A 154 -13.12 7.03 -7.58
CA LYS A 154 -13.90 7.57 -8.70
C LYS A 154 -15.27 6.89 -8.79
N ARG A 155 -15.31 5.56 -8.67
CA ARG A 155 -16.57 4.78 -8.68
C ARG A 155 -17.51 5.19 -7.55
N ILE A 156 -16.99 5.33 -6.32
CA ILE A 156 -17.79 5.77 -5.18
C ILE A 156 -18.40 7.17 -5.41
N LYS A 157 -17.67 8.05 -6.09
CA LYS A 157 -18.10 9.43 -6.36
C LYS A 157 -19.07 9.58 -7.54
N THR A 158 -19.08 8.62 -8.47
CA THR A 158 -19.83 8.76 -9.73
C THR A 158 -21.28 8.32 -9.52
N PRO A 159 -22.28 9.19 -9.71
CA PRO A 159 -23.70 8.82 -9.62
C PRO A 159 -24.04 7.75 -10.66
N ASN A 160 -24.92 6.81 -10.32
CA ASN A 160 -25.47 5.85 -11.29
C ASN A 160 -26.77 6.42 -11.87
N PHE A 161 -26.95 6.33 -13.19
CA PHE A 161 -28.19 6.73 -13.83
C PHE A 161 -29.29 5.70 -13.49
N GLY A 162 -30.11 5.94 -12.45
CA GLY A 162 -31.29 5.12 -12.15
C GLY A 162 -31.84 5.25 -10.72
N ASP A 163 -32.88 6.09 -10.58
CA ASP A 163 -33.92 6.13 -9.54
C ASP A 163 -33.51 6.11 -8.05
N THR A 164 -32.96 7.22 -7.52
CA THR A 164 -33.74 8.32 -6.89
C THR A 164 -32.76 9.29 -6.25
N GLU A 165 -32.80 10.56 -6.65
CA GLU A 165 -31.87 11.64 -6.24
C GLU A 165 -31.63 11.73 -4.72
N ARG A 166 -32.59 11.29 -3.89
CA ARG A 166 -32.54 11.39 -2.43
C ARG A 166 -31.72 10.30 -1.73
N GLY A 167 -31.60 9.10 -2.31
CA GLY A 167 -30.72 8.03 -1.80
C GLY A 167 -29.26 8.20 -2.22
N GLU A 168 -29.06 8.87 -3.36
CA GLU A 168 -27.76 9.07 -4.01
C GLU A 168 -26.92 10.18 -3.35
N LEU A 169 -27.58 11.23 -2.83
CA LEU A 169 -26.95 12.35 -2.13
C LEU A 169 -26.45 11.99 -0.71
N GLU A 170 -27.03 10.97 -0.06
CA GLU A 170 -26.70 10.63 1.34
C GLU A 170 -25.75 9.43 1.50
N ALA A 171 -25.62 8.59 0.46
CA ALA A 171 -24.90 7.32 0.55
C ALA A 171 -23.73 7.12 -0.43
N GLY A 172 -23.60 7.79 -1.59
CA GLY A 172 -22.51 7.46 -2.53
C GLY A 172 -22.63 6.05 -3.15
N ASN A 173 -21.90 5.79 -4.24
CA ASN A 173 -22.14 4.63 -5.10
C ASN A 173 -21.35 3.38 -4.68
N PHE A 174 -21.59 2.89 -3.46
CA PHE A 174 -20.81 1.81 -2.86
C PHE A 174 -20.98 0.45 -3.55
N ALA A 175 -22.12 0.21 -4.21
CA ALA A 175 -22.35 -1.02 -4.98
C ALA A 175 -21.34 -1.20 -6.13
N MET A 176 -20.83 -0.10 -6.70
CA MET A 176 -19.86 -0.13 -7.80
C MET A 176 -18.44 -0.56 -7.40
N VAL A 177 -18.18 -0.67 -6.10
CA VAL A 177 -16.90 -1.12 -5.54
C VAL A 177 -17.03 -2.40 -4.72
N ASP A 178 -18.21 -3.03 -4.74
CA ASP A 178 -18.38 -4.34 -4.14
C ASP A 178 -17.48 -5.37 -4.83
N GLY A 179 -16.88 -6.27 -4.04
CA GLY A 179 -15.87 -7.22 -4.50
C GLY A 179 -14.49 -6.63 -4.84
N LEU A 180 -14.30 -5.30 -4.86
CA LEU A 180 -12.99 -4.66 -5.04
C LEU A 180 -12.27 -4.36 -3.73
N LEU A 181 -13.01 -4.41 -2.62
CA LEU A 181 -12.53 -4.23 -1.26
C LEU A 181 -13.01 -5.41 -0.44
N THR A 182 -12.28 -5.77 0.62
CA THR A 182 -12.80 -6.71 1.62
C THR A 182 -14.08 -6.12 2.24
N PRO A 183 -15.12 -6.92 2.53
CA PRO A 183 -16.40 -6.41 3.06
C PRO A 183 -16.25 -5.51 4.29
N ALA A 184 -15.31 -5.84 5.19
CA ALA A 184 -15.05 -5.05 6.40
C ALA A 184 -14.48 -3.65 6.09
N VAL A 185 -13.58 -3.55 5.10
CA VAL A 185 -13.06 -2.26 4.63
C VAL A 185 -14.16 -1.44 3.97
N LEU A 186 -14.99 -2.06 3.12
CA LEU A 186 -16.13 -1.38 2.50
C LEU A 186 -17.11 -0.85 3.57
N ALA A 187 -17.47 -1.66 4.56
CA ALA A 187 -18.32 -1.24 5.66
C ALA A 187 -17.76 -0.05 6.44
N HIS A 188 -16.44 0.01 6.66
CA HIS A 188 -15.78 1.17 7.28
C HIS A 188 -15.85 2.42 6.40
N VAL A 189 -15.63 2.28 5.09
CA VAL A 189 -15.79 3.38 4.12
C VAL A 189 -17.21 3.95 4.15
N ILE A 190 -18.23 3.07 4.16
CA ILE A 190 -19.65 3.44 4.24
C ILE A 190 -19.94 4.18 5.55
N ARG A 191 -19.58 3.57 6.68
CA ARG A 191 -19.88 4.08 8.03
C ARG A 191 -19.35 5.48 8.28
N TYR A 192 -18.15 5.77 7.76
CA TYR A 192 -17.48 7.06 7.95
C TYR A 192 -17.61 7.98 6.74
N LYS A 193 -18.50 7.65 5.79
CA LYS A 193 -18.76 8.46 4.58
C LYS A 193 -17.49 8.85 3.82
N LEU A 194 -16.51 7.94 3.79
CA LEU A 194 -15.22 8.21 3.17
C LEU A 194 -15.39 8.27 1.64
N TYR A 195 -14.66 9.21 1.02
CA TYR A 195 -14.61 9.41 -0.44
C TYR A 195 -15.87 9.96 -1.11
N GLN A 196 -16.93 10.24 -0.36
CA GLN A 196 -18.12 10.93 -0.89
C GLN A 196 -17.78 12.37 -1.32
N PRO A 197 -18.57 12.98 -2.22
CA PRO A 197 -18.51 14.43 -2.46
C PRO A 197 -18.75 15.20 -1.16
N GLU A 198 -18.12 16.37 -1.00
CA GLU A 198 -18.49 17.29 0.07
C GLU A 198 -19.92 17.78 -0.18
N ALA A 199 -20.73 17.84 0.88
CA ALA A 199 -22.13 18.27 0.84
C ALA A 199 -22.28 19.78 0.62
#